data_AF-A0A956AA99-F1
#
_entry.id   AF-A0A956AA99-F1
#
_cell.length_a   1.000
_cell.length_b   1.000
_cell.length_c   1.000
_cell.angle_alpha   90.00
_cell.angle_beta   90.00
_cell.angle_gamma   90.00
#
_symmetry.space_group_name_H-M   'P 1'
#
loop_
_entity.id
_entity.type
_entity.pdbx_description
1 polymer ?
#
loop_
_entity_poly.entity_id
_entity_poly.type
_entity_poly.pdbx_seq_one_letter_code
_entity_poly.pdbx_strand_id
1 'polypeptide(L)'
;SGDLPQLLTNLKRVQVQRAYAPVHYFACDAAGRCAAIEYTDGKLTINGDQHLAEPVLTNHGYTYSRLMLMAYKAFDRVARGQSSIDRFVRIARHLGAKSQVDAVTRAFQLLASVRTGSYTKWQIVYDLTNKVVHFRLPAETRILHVRVGGQMFECGSPVRTLDLFGSVDPLRRQVWQTWREELNARLIRQSFSRLSNPLPDKVLRQLIAYPRTTRCAPKR
;
A
#
# COMPACT_ATOMS: atom_id res chain seq x y z
N SER A 1 -19.85 -5.39 -0.63
CA SER A 1 -18.68 -4.51 -0.79
C SER A 1 -17.94 -4.45 0.53
N GLY A 2 -16.61 -4.47 0.52
CA GLY A 2 -15.84 -4.14 1.72
C GLY A 2 -15.78 -2.63 1.88
N ASP A 3 -15.92 -2.13 3.09
CA ASP A 3 -15.85 -0.69 3.38
C ASP A 3 -15.01 -0.40 4.63
N LEU A 4 -14.64 0.87 4.82
CA LEU A 4 -13.76 1.25 5.91
C LEU A 4 -14.40 0.99 7.30
N PRO A 5 -15.67 1.34 7.58
CA PRO A 5 -16.30 1.03 8.87
C PRO A 5 -16.27 -0.46 9.24
N GLN A 6 -16.55 -1.36 8.27
CA GLN A 6 -16.47 -2.80 8.51
C GLN A 6 -15.03 -3.23 8.82
N LEU A 7 -14.04 -2.69 8.12
CA LEU A 7 -12.63 -2.94 8.42
C LEU A 7 -12.30 -2.52 9.86
N LEU A 8 -12.62 -1.28 10.25
CA LEU A 8 -12.32 -0.74 11.58
C LEU A 8 -13.00 -1.53 12.70
N THR A 9 -14.24 -1.98 12.48
CA THR A 9 -14.96 -2.83 13.44
C THR A 9 -14.24 -4.17 13.66
N ASN A 10 -13.72 -4.77 12.60
CA ASN A 10 -13.04 -6.06 12.67
C ASN A 10 -11.60 -5.98 13.20
N LEU A 11 -10.95 -4.81 13.17
CA LEU A 11 -9.60 -4.64 13.73
C LEU A 11 -9.53 -5.01 15.22
N LYS A 12 -10.64 -4.87 15.97
CA LYS A 12 -10.71 -5.27 17.38
C LYS A 12 -10.51 -6.78 17.60
N ARG A 13 -10.58 -7.59 16.55
CA ARG A 13 -10.44 -9.05 16.58
C ARG A 13 -9.08 -9.55 16.11
N VAL A 14 -8.20 -8.63 15.69
CA VAL A 14 -6.92 -8.97 15.08
C VAL A 14 -5.83 -8.20 15.79
N GLN A 15 -4.74 -8.88 16.15
CA GLN A 15 -3.52 -8.22 16.59
C GLN A 15 -2.47 -8.36 15.49
N VAL A 16 -2.02 -7.23 14.96
CA VAL A 16 -0.91 -7.24 14.00
C VAL A 16 0.40 -7.35 14.77
N GLN A 17 1.17 -8.39 14.48
CA GLN A 17 2.52 -8.55 15.02
C GLN A 17 3.57 -8.07 14.02
N ARG A 18 4.63 -7.47 14.54
CA ARG A 18 5.80 -7.07 13.75
C ARG A 18 6.55 -8.32 13.29
N ALA A 19 6.64 -8.50 11.97
CA ALA A 19 7.46 -9.56 11.38
C ALA A 19 8.93 -9.14 11.14
N TYR A 20 9.17 -7.89 10.72
CA TYR A 20 10.51 -7.41 10.37
C TYR A 20 10.74 -5.97 10.83
N ALA A 21 9.89 -5.04 10.39
CA ALA A 21 9.95 -3.62 10.73
C ALA A 21 8.65 -3.16 11.40
N PRO A 22 8.68 -2.09 12.23
CA PRO A 22 7.47 -1.43 12.66
C PRO A 22 6.73 -0.90 11.44
N VAL A 23 5.42 -1.14 11.39
CA VAL A 23 4.55 -0.68 10.31
C VAL A 23 3.25 -0.15 10.89
N HIS A 24 2.64 0.75 10.15
CA HIS A 24 1.27 1.20 10.32
C HIS A 24 0.55 1.13 8.96
N TYR A 25 -0.77 1.25 8.98
CA TYR A 25 -1.60 1.05 7.80
C TYR A 25 -2.40 2.29 7.47
N PHE A 26 -2.55 2.53 6.16
CA PHE A 26 -3.43 3.54 5.62
C PHE A 26 -4.49 2.82 4.79
N ALA A 27 -5.76 2.98 5.14
CA ALA A 27 -6.87 2.31 4.47
C ALA A 27 -7.87 3.35 4.00
N CYS A 28 -8.31 3.24 2.75
CA CYS A 28 -9.38 4.03 2.19
C CYS A 28 -10.39 3.15 1.46
N ASP A 29 -11.64 3.60 1.37
CA ASP A 29 -12.69 2.93 0.60
C ASP A 29 -13.17 3.74 -0.61
N ALA A 30 -14.05 3.15 -1.42
CA ALA A 30 -14.59 3.76 -2.64
C ALA A 30 -15.48 4.99 -2.36
N ALA A 31 -15.92 5.21 -1.11
CA ALA A 31 -16.63 6.41 -0.71
C ALA A 31 -15.67 7.56 -0.34
N GLY A 32 -14.35 7.35 -0.43
CA GLY A 32 -13.34 8.34 -0.10
C GLY A 32 -13.07 8.47 1.40
N ARG A 33 -13.62 7.58 2.24
CA ARG A 33 -13.30 7.54 3.66
C ARG A 33 -11.91 6.92 3.83
N CYS A 34 -11.09 7.51 4.68
CA CYS A 34 -9.73 7.03 4.95
C CYS A 34 -9.44 6.98 6.46
N ALA A 35 -8.58 6.06 6.89
CA ALA A 35 -8.06 6.00 8.25
C ALA A 35 -6.57 5.66 8.28
N ALA A 36 -5.86 6.19 9.28
CA ALA A 36 -4.54 5.73 9.68
C ALA A 36 -4.66 4.82 10.90
N ILE A 37 -4.10 3.61 10.81
CA ILE A 37 -4.22 2.52 11.79
C ILE A 37 -2.83 2.19 12.29
N GLU A 38 -2.58 2.44 13.58
CA GLU A 38 -1.26 2.41 14.17
C GLU A 38 -1.26 1.50 15.40
N TYR A 39 -0.26 0.62 15.50
CA TYR A 39 -0.04 -0.21 16.68
C TYR A 39 1.24 0.26 17.37
N THR A 40 1.09 0.94 18.51
CA THR A 40 2.23 1.43 19.33
C THR A 40 2.19 0.70 20.67
N ASP A 41 3.27 0.02 21.03
CA ASP A 41 3.36 -0.80 22.24
C ASP A 41 2.20 -1.80 22.38
N GLY A 42 1.79 -2.39 21.26
CA GLY A 42 0.67 -3.33 21.19
C GLY A 42 -0.72 -2.70 21.27
N LYS A 43 -0.82 -1.38 21.51
CA LYS A 43 -2.08 -0.65 21.55
C LYS A 43 -2.48 -0.15 20.17
N LEU A 44 -3.72 -0.44 19.78
CA LEU A 44 -4.34 0.05 18.56
C LEU A 44 -4.80 1.51 18.73
N THR A 45 -4.33 2.37 17.83
CA THR A 45 -4.80 3.75 17.64
C THR A 45 -5.34 3.88 16.22
N ILE A 46 -6.55 4.43 16.08
CA ILE A 46 -7.20 4.69 14.79
C ILE A 46 -7.43 6.19 14.68
N ASN A 47 -6.91 6.81 13.63
CA ASN A 47 -7.22 8.18 13.24
C ASN A 47 -8.14 8.16 12.01
N GLY A 48 -9.24 8.92 12.01
CA GLY A 48 -10.18 9.00 10.88
C GLY A 48 -11.28 7.94 10.89
N ASP A 49 -11.75 7.56 12.07
CA ASP A 49 -12.90 6.68 12.27
C ASP A 49 -14.20 7.19 11.61
N GLN A 50 -14.34 8.51 11.52
CA GLN A 50 -15.40 9.17 10.74
C GLN A 50 -14.85 9.92 9.52
N HIS A 51 -13.85 10.76 9.74
CA HIS A 51 -13.19 11.55 8.69
C HIS A 51 -11.75 11.86 9.06
N LEU A 52 -10.83 11.64 8.12
CA LEU A 52 -9.42 11.95 8.28
C LEU A 52 -9.13 13.29 7.62
N ALA A 53 -8.95 14.37 8.40
CA ALA A 53 -8.98 15.73 7.83
C ALA A 53 -7.87 15.99 6.79
N GLU A 54 -6.72 15.31 6.92
CA GLU A 54 -5.77 15.16 5.82
C GLU A 54 -5.57 13.67 5.53
N PRO A 55 -6.10 13.13 4.42
CA PRO A 55 -5.92 11.74 4.02
C PRO A 55 -4.50 11.48 3.49
N VAL A 56 -3.52 11.65 4.37
CA VAL A 56 -2.09 11.43 4.10
C VAL A 56 -1.52 10.59 5.23
N LEU A 57 -0.64 9.65 4.91
CA LEU A 57 0.20 8.96 5.88
C LEU A 57 1.63 8.88 5.33
N THR A 58 2.62 9.11 6.20
CA THR A 58 4.04 8.86 5.92
C THR A 58 4.62 8.06 7.08
N ASN A 59 5.94 7.90 7.21
CA ASN A 59 6.54 7.00 8.19
C ASN A 59 6.41 7.42 9.68
N HIS A 60 6.07 8.68 9.99
CA HIS A 60 5.78 9.11 11.35
C HIS A 60 4.30 8.92 11.69
N GLY A 61 4.02 8.84 13.00
CA GLY A 61 2.66 8.76 13.53
C GLY A 61 1.74 9.86 12.98
N TYR A 62 0.46 9.53 12.73
CA TYR A 62 -0.48 10.46 12.12
C TYR A 62 -0.68 11.73 12.96
N THR A 63 -0.92 11.57 14.26
CA THR A 63 -1.15 12.68 15.19
C THR A 63 0.05 13.64 15.24
N TYR A 64 1.27 13.11 15.30
CA TYR A 64 2.48 13.92 15.26
C TYR A 64 2.65 14.64 13.91
N SER A 65 2.41 13.95 12.81
CA SER A 65 2.50 14.54 11.46
C SER A 65 1.51 15.70 11.27
N ARG A 66 0.31 15.58 11.83
CA ARG A 66 -0.72 16.62 11.88
C ARG A 66 -0.29 17.84 12.69
N LEU A 67 0.26 17.62 13.88
CA LEU A 67 0.80 18.68 14.72
C LEU A 67 1.88 19.47 13.96
N MET A 68 2.78 18.76 13.28
CA MET A 68 3.83 19.38 12.46
C MET A 68 3.26 20.16 11.28
N LEU A 69 2.21 19.66 10.60
CA LEU A 69 1.52 20.41 9.56
C LEU A 69 0.95 21.73 10.09
N MET A 70 0.31 21.72 11.26
CA MET A 70 -0.22 22.93 11.90
C MET A 70 0.90 23.92 12.21
N ALA A 71 2.02 23.46 12.77
CA ALA A 71 3.18 24.30 13.04
C ALA A 71 3.76 24.90 11.75
N TYR A 72 3.91 24.11 10.68
CA TYR A 72 4.37 24.60 9.38
C TYR A 72 3.44 25.68 8.80
N LYS A 73 2.11 25.54 8.97
CA LYS A 73 1.12 26.54 8.55
C LYS A 73 1.23 27.82 9.39
N ALA A 74 1.33 27.70 10.71
CA ALA A 74 1.39 28.85 11.63
C ALA A 74 2.59 29.78 11.39
N PHE A 75 3.72 29.22 10.96
CA PHE A 75 4.95 29.96 10.69
C PHE A 75 5.24 30.17 9.19
N ASP A 76 4.27 29.89 8.30
CA ASP A 76 4.42 29.93 6.84
C ASP A 76 5.70 29.26 6.30
N ARG A 77 6.10 28.14 6.93
CA ARG A 77 7.34 27.44 6.60
C ARG A 77 7.14 26.59 5.35
N VAL A 78 8.14 26.51 4.48
CA VAL A 78 8.10 25.61 3.30
C VAL A 78 8.82 24.29 3.60
N ALA A 79 8.16 23.16 3.36
CA ALA A 79 8.71 21.82 3.52
C ALA A 79 9.60 21.41 2.34
N ARG A 80 10.92 21.64 2.45
CA ARG A 80 11.91 21.36 1.38
C ARG A 80 12.67 20.04 1.57
N GLY A 81 12.65 19.46 2.77
CA GLY A 81 13.44 18.27 3.10
C GLY A 81 12.86 16.96 2.54
N GLN A 82 13.60 15.86 2.71
CA GLN A 82 13.12 14.51 2.36
C GLN A 82 12.61 13.72 3.56
N SER A 83 12.54 14.37 4.73
CA SER A 83 12.04 13.76 5.95
C SER A 83 10.59 13.29 5.75
N SER A 84 10.16 12.33 6.56
CA SER A 84 8.78 11.87 6.53
C SER A 84 7.79 13.02 6.83
N ILE A 85 8.14 13.93 7.73
CA ILE A 85 7.32 15.11 8.03
C ILE A 85 7.26 16.08 6.85
N ASP A 86 8.39 16.39 6.20
CA ASP A 86 8.38 17.27 5.02
C ASP A 86 7.52 16.68 3.90
N ARG A 87 7.62 15.36 3.66
CA ARG A 87 6.78 14.66 2.67
C ARG A 87 5.30 14.74 3.03
N PHE A 88 4.94 14.53 4.30
CA PHE A 88 3.56 14.65 4.77
C PHE A 88 3.03 16.06 4.52
N VAL A 89 3.77 17.09 4.96
CA VAL A 89 3.36 18.50 4.83
C VAL A 89 3.19 18.89 3.37
N ARG A 90 4.11 18.47 2.47
CA ARG A 90 3.98 18.77 1.03
C ARG A 90 2.69 18.20 0.44
N ILE A 91 2.41 16.90 0.65
CA ILE A 91 1.18 16.31 0.11
C ILE A 91 -0.04 16.97 0.72
N ALA A 92 -0.09 17.10 2.05
CA ALA A 92 -1.22 17.64 2.78
C ALA A 92 -1.61 19.05 2.32
N ARG A 93 -0.63 19.91 2.00
CA ARG A 93 -0.88 21.26 1.46
C ARG A 93 -1.42 21.28 0.03
N HIS A 94 -1.17 20.24 -0.74
CA HIS A 94 -1.64 20.12 -2.11
C HIS A 94 -2.97 19.38 -2.23
N LEU A 95 -3.49 18.82 -1.14
CA LEU A 95 -4.82 18.25 -1.08
C LEU A 95 -5.88 19.35 -1.18
N GLY A 96 -6.98 19.07 -1.89
CA GLY A 96 -8.07 20.02 -2.11
C GLY A 96 -7.80 21.09 -3.18
N ALA A 97 -6.55 21.25 -3.64
CA ALA A 97 -6.26 22.13 -4.77
C ALA A 97 -6.91 21.60 -6.05
N LYS A 98 -7.64 22.45 -6.77
CA LYS A 98 -8.20 22.13 -8.09
C LYS A 98 -7.08 21.73 -9.03
N SER A 99 -7.31 20.66 -9.81
CA SER A 99 -6.36 20.17 -10.81
C SER A 99 -7.04 20.12 -12.17
N GLN A 100 -6.27 20.46 -13.21
CA GLN A 100 -6.73 20.41 -14.61
C GLN A 100 -6.45 19.06 -15.27
N VAL A 101 -5.78 18.14 -14.56
CA VAL A 101 -5.48 16.78 -15.04
C VAL A 101 -6.37 15.76 -14.33
N ASP A 102 -6.49 14.57 -14.90
CA ASP A 102 -7.23 13.48 -14.28
C ASP A 102 -6.64 13.04 -12.92
N ALA A 103 -7.46 12.38 -12.13
CA ALA A 103 -7.10 12.00 -10.75
C ALA A 103 -5.88 11.07 -10.67
N VAL A 104 -5.71 10.16 -11.64
CA VAL A 104 -4.58 9.22 -11.65
C VAL A 104 -3.28 9.96 -11.97
N THR A 105 -3.30 10.82 -12.98
CA THR A 105 -2.16 11.70 -13.31
C THR A 105 -1.81 12.60 -12.13
N ARG A 106 -2.81 13.22 -11.50
CA ARG A 106 -2.61 14.05 -10.30
C ARG A 106 -1.97 13.26 -9.15
N ALA A 107 -2.44 12.05 -8.88
CA ALA A 107 -1.88 11.19 -7.84
C ALA A 107 -0.40 10.88 -8.09
N PHE A 108 -0.02 10.54 -9.33
CA PHE A 108 1.37 10.31 -9.68
C PHE A 108 2.24 11.57 -9.58
N GLN A 109 1.73 12.75 -9.94
CA GLN A 109 2.45 14.02 -9.75
C GLN A 109 2.72 14.29 -8.26
N LEU A 110 1.71 14.08 -7.41
CA LEU A 110 1.85 14.20 -5.96
C LEU A 110 2.90 13.21 -5.44
N LEU A 111 2.81 11.93 -5.79
CA LEU A 111 3.79 10.92 -5.41
C LEU A 111 5.21 11.25 -5.91
N ALA A 112 5.35 11.83 -7.10
CA ALA A 112 6.64 12.24 -7.65
C ALA A 112 7.29 13.35 -6.82
N SER A 113 6.49 14.29 -6.30
CA SER A 113 6.98 15.38 -5.43
C SER A 113 7.52 14.90 -4.08
N VAL A 114 7.20 13.66 -3.67
CA VAL A 114 7.65 13.05 -2.41
C VAL A 114 8.51 11.81 -2.59
N ARG A 115 9.03 11.62 -3.81
CA ARG A 115 10.00 10.56 -4.09
C ARG A 115 11.29 10.81 -3.31
N THR A 116 11.83 9.77 -2.70
CA THR A 116 13.09 9.81 -1.96
C THR A 116 14.17 9.08 -2.76
N GLY A 117 14.86 9.79 -3.66
CA GLY A 117 16.02 9.30 -4.41
C GLY A 117 15.91 7.84 -4.87
N SER A 118 16.93 7.03 -4.57
CA SER A 118 16.97 5.59 -4.84
C SER A 118 16.19 4.74 -3.84
N TYR A 119 15.64 5.32 -2.77
CA TYR A 119 14.83 4.60 -1.77
C TYR A 119 13.42 4.29 -2.28
N THR A 120 12.80 5.20 -3.03
CA THR A 120 11.51 4.90 -3.66
C THR A 120 11.73 3.91 -4.82
N LYS A 121 11.24 2.68 -4.65
CA LYS A 121 11.39 1.61 -5.65
C LYS A 121 10.26 1.54 -6.66
N TRP A 122 9.09 2.04 -6.32
CA TRP A 122 7.90 2.12 -7.17
C TRP A 122 6.90 3.13 -6.61
N GLN A 123 5.97 3.56 -7.45
CA GLN A 123 4.78 4.31 -7.09
C GLN A 123 3.55 3.53 -7.55
N ILE A 124 2.51 3.53 -6.72
CA ILE A 124 1.28 2.77 -6.98
C ILE A 124 0.10 3.71 -6.77
N VAL A 125 -0.84 3.72 -7.72
CA VAL A 125 -2.11 4.44 -7.62
C VAL A 125 -3.25 3.45 -7.77
N TYR A 126 -4.13 3.39 -6.78
CA TYR A 126 -5.32 2.55 -6.79
C TYR A 126 -6.52 3.37 -7.28
N ASP A 127 -7.01 3.09 -8.49
CA ASP A 127 -8.27 3.63 -8.99
C ASP A 127 -9.41 2.72 -8.53
N LEU A 128 -10.02 3.08 -7.41
CA LEU A 128 -11.08 2.30 -6.77
C LEU A 128 -12.38 2.32 -7.60
N THR A 129 -12.63 3.38 -8.37
CA THR A 129 -13.81 3.52 -9.22
C THR A 129 -13.75 2.55 -10.39
N ASN A 130 -12.63 2.56 -11.12
CA ASN A 130 -12.45 1.70 -12.30
C ASN A 130 -11.89 0.31 -11.96
N LYS A 131 -11.54 0.07 -10.69
CA LYS A 131 -10.91 -1.18 -10.20
C LYS A 131 -9.63 -1.50 -10.97
N VAL A 132 -8.79 -0.49 -11.14
CA VAL A 132 -7.49 -0.57 -11.82
C VAL A 132 -6.39 -0.17 -10.85
N VAL A 133 -5.28 -0.90 -10.86
CA VAL A 133 -4.07 -0.55 -10.11
C VAL A 133 -3.00 -0.11 -11.09
N HIS A 134 -2.51 1.11 -10.94
CA HIS A 134 -1.46 1.69 -11.79
C HIS A 134 -0.11 1.62 -11.07
N PHE A 135 0.93 1.23 -11.78
CA PHE A 135 2.29 1.10 -11.28
C PHE A 135 3.25 1.94 -12.11
N ARG A 136 4.17 2.63 -11.44
CA ARG A 136 5.29 3.33 -12.08
C ARG A 136 6.59 2.93 -11.41
N LEU A 137 7.57 2.53 -12.22
CA LEU A 137 8.95 2.32 -11.76
C LEU A 137 9.75 3.62 -11.86
N PRO A 138 10.75 3.84 -10.99
CA PRO A 138 11.57 5.05 -11.00
C PRO A 138 12.27 5.34 -12.33
N ALA A 139 12.65 4.29 -13.06
CA ALA A 139 13.40 4.37 -14.32
C ALA A 139 12.51 4.25 -15.58
N GLU A 140 11.21 3.98 -15.43
CA GLU A 140 10.29 3.83 -16.56
C GLU A 140 9.41 5.07 -16.70
N THR A 141 9.33 5.62 -17.92
CA THR A 141 8.34 6.65 -18.27
C THR A 141 6.94 6.06 -18.38
N ARG A 142 6.84 4.77 -18.70
CA ARG A 142 5.58 4.05 -18.89
C ARG A 142 4.92 3.73 -17.54
N ILE A 143 3.60 3.97 -17.48
CA ILE A 143 2.75 3.49 -16.38
C ILE A 143 2.19 2.12 -16.79
N LEU A 144 2.44 1.11 -15.96
CA LEU A 144 1.78 -0.19 -16.09
C LEU A 144 0.43 -0.14 -15.39
N HIS A 145 -0.55 -0.88 -15.87
CA HIS A 145 -1.86 -0.97 -15.22
C HIS A 145 -2.31 -2.42 -15.13
N VAL A 146 -3.01 -2.73 -14.04
CA VAL A 146 -3.59 -4.04 -13.76
C VAL A 146 -5.06 -3.83 -13.51
N ARG A 147 -5.91 -4.33 -14.41
CA ARG A 147 -7.35 -4.34 -14.20
C ARG A 147 -7.72 -5.51 -13.27
N VAL A 148 -8.23 -5.16 -12.10
CA VAL A 148 -8.73 -6.12 -11.10
C VAL A 148 -10.22 -6.38 -11.32
N GLY A 149 -10.95 -5.40 -11.84
CA GLY A 149 -12.32 -5.59 -12.30
C GLY A 149 -12.43 -6.71 -13.35
N GLY A 150 -13.43 -7.59 -13.20
CA GLY A 150 -13.65 -8.72 -14.10
C GLY A 150 -12.83 -9.97 -13.81
N GLN A 151 -11.95 -9.97 -12.79
CA GLN A 151 -11.36 -11.22 -12.28
C GLN A 151 -12.40 -11.99 -11.46
N MET A 152 -12.34 -13.33 -11.52
CA MET A 152 -13.20 -14.20 -10.72
C MET A 152 -12.61 -14.38 -9.32
N PHE A 153 -13.35 -13.95 -8.29
CA PHE A 153 -12.98 -14.06 -6.88
C PHE A 153 -13.87 -15.06 -6.12
N GLU A 154 -14.38 -16.07 -6.82
CA GLU A 154 -15.28 -17.06 -6.24
C GLU A 154 -14.52 -18.06 -5.36
N CYS A 155 -15.18 -18.52 -4.30
CA CYS A 155 -14.64 -19.58 -3.47
C CYS A 155 -14.37 -20.84 -4.28
N GLY A 156 -13.18 -21.42 -4.12
CA GLY A 156 -12.74 -22.58 -4.90
C GLY A 156 -12.05 -22.23 -6.22
N SER A 157 -12.09 -20.98 -6.68
CA SER A 157 -11.27 -20.55 -7.81
C SER A 157 -9.78 -20.67 -7.48
N PRO A 158 -8.93 -21.11 -8.43
CA PRO A 158 -7.49 -21.16 -8.21
C PRO A 158 -6.92 -19.77 -7.89
N VAL A 159 -5.94 -19.69 -7.00
CA VAL A 159 -5.20 -18.45 -6.77
C VAL A 159 -4.54 -18.01 -8.08
N ARG A 160 -4.59 -16.71 -8.37
CA ARG A 160 -4.01 -16.10 -9.57
C ARG A 160 -2.81 -15.24 -9.21
N THR A 161 -1.81 -15.21 -10.09
CA THR A 161 -0.61 -14.38 -9.99
C THR A 161 -0.33 -13.65 -11.28
N LEU A 162 0.33 -12.50 -11.18
CA LEU A 162 0.74 -11.67 -12.31
C LEU A 162 2.19 -11.21 -12.10
N ASP A 163 3.09 -11.56 -13.01
CA ASP A 163 4.46 -11.04 -13.01
C ASP A 163 4.50 -9.70 -13.77
N LEU A 164 4.53 -8.59 -13.03
CA LEU A 164 4.46 -7.24 -13.62
C LEU A 164 5.69 -6.92 -14.49
N PHE A 165 6.84 -7.45 -14.10
CA PHE A 165 8.15 -7.07 -14.64
C PHE A 165 8.86 -8.21 -15.37
N GLY A 166 8.31 -9.42 -15.38
CA GLY A 166 8.93 -10.58 -15.99
C GLY A 166 10.14 -11.07 -15.19
N SER A 167 10.20 -10.77 -13.90
CA SER A 167 11.34 -11.08 -13.03
C SER A 167 11.46 -12.57 -12.69
N VAL A 168 10.37 -13.32 -12.80
CA VAL A 168 10.27 -14.74 -12.43
C VAL A 168 9.83 -15.60 -13.62
N ASP A 169 9.01 -15.06 -14.51
CA ASP A 169 8.57 -15.69 -15.77
C ASP A 169 8.52 -14.65 -16.90
N PRO A 170 9.66 -14.36 -17.56
CA PRO A 170 9.74 -13.32 -18.59
C PRO A 170 8.78 -13.51 -19.76
N LEU A 171 8.52 -14.77 -20.15
CA LEU A 171 7.66 -15.12 -21.28
C LEU A 171 6.19 -14.82 -21.04
N ARG A 172 5.80 -14.68 -19.77
CA ARG A 172 4.41 -14.45 -19.36
C ARG A 172 4.28 -13.20 -18.49
N ARG A 173 5.17 -12.23 -18.71
CA ARG A 173 5.07 -10.88 -18.14
C ARG A 173 3.70 -10.29 -18.45
N GLN A 174 3.05 -9.73 -17.43
CA GLN A 174 1.74 -9.08 -17.54
C GLN A 174 0.60 -10.00 -18.02
N VAL A 175 0.78 -11.32 -17.91
CA VAL A 175 -0.28 -12.31 -18.16
C VAL A 175 -0.71 -12.95 -16.85
N TRP A 176 -2.02 -12.95 -16.58
CA TRP A 176 -2.56 -13.64 -15.41
C TRP A 176 -2.38 -15.15 -15.54
N GLN A 177 -1.78 -15.76 -14.53
CA GLN A 177 -1.56 -17.20 -14.46
C GLN A 177 -2.14 -17.78 -13.18
N THR A 178 -2.40 -19.07 -13.18
CA THR A 178 -2.61 -19.81 -11.94
C THR A 178 -1.32 -19.79 -11.12
N TRP A 179 -1.46 -19.53 -9.83
CA TRP A 179 -0.36 -19.54 -8.86
C TRP A 179 0.34 -20.90 -8.89
N ARG A 180 1.67 -20.87 -8.81
CA ARG A 180 2.53 -22.05 -8.72
C ARG A 180 3.50 -21.86 -7.55
N GLU A 181 3.58 -22.86 -6.68
CA GLU A 181 4.42 -22.79 -5.48
C GLU A 181 5.89 -22.57 -5.86
N GLU A 182 6.36 -23.17 -6.96
CA GLU A 182 7.73 -23.04 -7.43
C GLU A 182 8.07 -21.61 -7.87
N LEU A 183 7.13 -20.92 -8.54
CA LEU A 183 7.31 -19.51 -8.91
C LEU A 183 7.36 -18.62 -7.67
N ASN A 184 6.44 -18.84 -6.73
CA ASN A 184 6.40 -18.08 -5.48
C ASN A 184 7.66 -18.32 -4.64
N ALA A 185 8.15 -19.56 -4.59
CA ALA A 185 9.38 -19.92 -3.91
C ALA A 185 10.60 -19.20 -4.49
N ARG A 186 10.71 -19.10 -5.82
CA ARG A 186 11.77 -18.31 -6.46
C ARG A 186 11.69 -16.83 -6.06
N LEU A 187 10.50 -16.24 -6.18
CA LEU A 187 10.29 -14.82 -5.85
C LEU A 187 10.60 -14.49 -4.39
N ILE A 188 10.07 -15.30 -3.45
CA ILE A 188 10.28 -15.10 -2.01
C ILE A 188 11.78 -15.24 -1.70
N ARG A 189 12.45 -16.33 -2.13
CA ARG A 189 13.88 -16.49 -1.85
C ARG A 189 14.73 -15.36 -2.43
N GLN A 190 14.46 -14.94 -3.67
CA GLN A 190 15.18 -13.84 -4.31
C GLN A 190 14.93 -12.48 -3.61
N SER A 191 13.71 -12.25 -3.12
CA SER A 191 13.35 -11.00 -2.46
C SER A 191 14.00 -10.89 -1.07
N PHE A 192 13.95 -11.98 -0.29
CA PHE A 192 14.42 -12.00 1.09
C PHE A 192 15.93 -12.24 1.22
N SER A 193 16.61 -12.82 0.21
CA SER A 193 18.08 -12.95 0.21
C SER A 193 18.83 -11.62 0.14
N ARG A 194 18.14 -10.54 -0.24
CA ARG A 194 18.69 -9.18 -0.31
C ARG A 194 18.64 -8.42 1.02
N LEU A 195 18.01 -9.00 2.04
CA LEU A 195 17.95 -8.40 3.36
C LEU A 195 19.26 -8.67 4.10
N SER A 196 19.72 -7.68 4.87
CA SER A 196 20.89 -7.83 5.75
C SER A 196 20.66 -8.86 6.86
N ASN A 197 19.40 -9.03 7.29
CA ASN A 197 18.99 -10.08 8.22
C ASN A 197 17.78 -10.84 7.62
N PRO A 198 18.00 -11.97 6.95
CA PRO A 198 16.93 -12.77 6.34
C PRO A 198 15.93 -13.28 7.39
N LEU A 199 14.68 -13.48 6.97
CA LEU A 199 13.69 -14.13 7.82
C LEU A 199 14.06 -15.60 8.07
N PRO A 200 13.70 -16.20 9.22
CA PRO A 200 13.92 -17.62 9.46
C PRO A 200 13.28 -18.50 8.37
N ASP A 201 13.95 -19.59 7.99
CA ASP A 201 13.48 -20.50 6.94
C ASP A 201 12.05 -21.02 7.16
N LYS A 202 11.66 -21.22 8.42
CA LYS A 202 10.28 -21.62 8.77
C LYS A 202 9.26 -20.58 8.32
N VAL A 203 9.57 -19.29 8.50
CA VAL A 203 8.72 -18.18 8.05
C VAL A 203 8.72 -18.10 6.52
N LEU A 204 9.87 -18.25 5.88
CA LEU A 204 9.94 -18.28 4.40
C LEU A 204 9.09 -19.42 3.82
N ARG A 205 9.15 -20.62 4.39
CA ARG A 205 8.29 -21.75 3.98
C ARG A 205 6.81 -21.44 4.15
N GLN A 206 6.42 -20.78 5.24
CA GLN A 206 5.03 -20.33 5.46
C GLN A 206 4.59 -19.32 4.40
N LEU A 207 5.43 -18.31 4.07
CA LEU A 207 5.12 -17.32 3.04
C LEU A 207 5.01 -17.96 1.63
N ILE A 208 5.88 -18.94 1.35
CA ILE A 208 5.86 -19.68 0.08
C ILE A 208 4.54 -20.44 -0.05
N ALA A 209 4.11 -21.15 1.01
CA ALA A 209 2.91 -21.98 0.99
C ALA A 209 1.61 -21.18 1.25
N TYR A 210 1.68 -19.95 1.75
CA TYR A 210 0.53 -19.18 2.23
C TYR A 210 -0.67 -19.16 1.25
N PRO A 211 -0.49 -18.93 -0.07
CA PRO A 211 -1.61 -18.91 -1.00
C PRO A 211 -2.40 -20.22 -1.08
N ARG A 212 -1.77 -21.37 -0.81
CA ARG A 212 -2.43 -22.69 -0.75
C ARG A 212 -3.17 -22.92 0.57
N THR A 213 -2.85 -22.15 1.61
CA THR A 213 -3.46 -22.28 2.94
C THR A 213 -4.74 -21.46 3.11
N THR A 214 -5.03 -20.54 2.19
CA THR A 214 -6.22 -19.70 2.26
C THR A 214 -7.47 -20.53 2.00
N ARG A 215 -8.52 -20.26 2.77
CA ARG A 215 -9.83 -20.91 2.65
C ARG A 215 -10.89 -19.85 2.73
N CYS A 216 -11.98 -20.04 1.99
CA CYS A 216 -13.17 -19.21 2.21
C CYS A 216 -13.78 -19.53 3.56
N ALA A 217 -14.24 -18.48 4.27
CA ALA A 217 -15.18 -18.68 5.35
C ALA A 217 -16.48 -19.28 4.77
N PRO A 218 -17.16 -20.17 5.51
CA PRO A 218 -18.52 -20.56 5.16
C PRO A 218 -19.37 -19.30 4.98
N LYS A 219 -20.27 -19.29 3.98
CA LYS A 219 -21.26 -18.21 3.88
C LYS A 219 -22.06 -18.21 5.19
N ARG A 220 -22.04 -17.08 5.90
CA ARG A 220 -22.89 -16.85 7.08
C ARG A 220 -24.31 -16.54 6.63
#